data_AF-A0A7C5TM39-F1
#
_entry.id   AF-A0A7C5TM39-F1
#
_cell.length_a   1.000
_cell.length_b   1.000
_cell.length_c   1.000
_cell.angle_alpha   90.00
_cell.angle_beta   90.00
_cell.angle_gamma   90.00
#
_symmetry.space_group_name_H-M   'P 1'
#
loop_
_entity.id
_entity.type
_entity.pdbx_description
1 polymer ?
#
loop_
_entity_poly.entity_id
_entity_poly.type
_entity_poly.pdbx_seq_one_letter_code
_entity_poly.pdbx_strand_id
1 'polypeptide(L)'
;MSSTLKVFRVVLKERYKSPTLELIVPAMIAGNVMIPAFLIRGGFQPYGLVLSFIPMINVSETAAIALALRNVIFVTGEHVHQGFVSSYLTMPVSRTSFFLMTMVSDVVIPLFIFLAIETVYLELAGILNPYSSSMLIIFSAGYLFSTGVIYLTTFLLKSPGASVLTSMFLLSAIFVGGGVGEFGLLVSKNLDFLPLISWTNPYVTAVAETLLPSRYLGALANALTLGVLIDLILGALLYVITLLYFRRMDL
;
A
#
# COMPACT_ATOMS: atom_id res chain seq x y z
N MET A 1 29.46 -16.01 -3.55
CA MET A 1 28.06 -15.56 -3.33
C MET A 1 27.80 -15.53 -1.83
N SER A 2 27.58 -14.35 -1.24
CA SER A 2 27.41 -14.17 0.23
C SER A 2 26.27 -15.03 0.79
N SER A 3 26.41 -15.54 2.03
CA SER A 3 25.37 -16.33 2.72
C SER A 3 24.02 -15.57 2.79
N THR A 4 24.09 -14.26 3.02
CA THR A 4 22.97 -13.31 3.02
C THR A 4 22.17 -13.34 1.72
N LEU A 5 22.87 -13.36 0.58
CA LEU A 5 22.24 -13.37 -0.75
C LEU A 5 21.56 -14.70 -1.06
N LYS A 6 22.12 -15.81 -0.57
CA LYS A 6 21.49 -17.13 -0.68
C LYS A 6 20.17 -17.17 0.09
N VAL A 7 20.15 -16.64 1.32
CA VAL A 7 18.95 -16.57 2.15
C VAL A 7 17.89 -15.67 1.51
N PHE A 8 18.27 -14.48 1.04
CA PHE A 8 17.33 -13.60 0.35
C PHE A 8 16.70 -14.26 -0.90
N ARG A 9 17.49 -15.02 -1.67
CA ARG A 9 16.99 -15.78 -2.82
C ARG A 9 15.97 -16.84 -2.43
N VAL A 10 16.14 -17.49 -1.28
CA VAL A 10 15.17 -18.47 -0.75
C VAL A 10 13.87 -17.77 -0.38
N VAL A 11 13.95 -16.66 0.36
CA VAL A 11 12.78 -15.84 0.75
C VAL A 11 12.00 -15.39 -0.49
N LEU A 12 12.69 -14.87 -1.51
CA LEU A 12 12.07 -14.47 -2.78
C LEU A 12 11.41 -15.64 -3.50
N LYS A 13 12.08 -16.78 -3.62
CA LYS A 13 11.51 -17.97 -4.28
C LYS A 13 10.23 -18.46 -3.60
N GLU A 14 10.14 -18.33 -2.29
CA GLU A 14 8.97 -18.75 -1.54
C GLU A 14 7.77 -17.80 -1.76
N ARG A 15 8.03 -16.48 -1.77
CA ARG A 15 7.01 -15.47 -2.05
C ARG A 15 6.57 -15.49 -3.51
N TYR A 16 7.47 -15.76 -4.44
CA TYR A 16 7.22 -15.58 -5.86
C TYR A 16 7.35 -16.88 -6.67
N LYS A 17 6.73 -17.96 -6.18
CA LYS A 17 6.61 -19.20 -6.96
C LYS A 17 5.84 -18.92 -8.27
N SER A 18 6.26 -19.59 -9.34
CA SER A 18 5.86 -19.34 -10.74
C SER A 18 4.42 -18.89 -11.01
N PRO A 19 3.34 -19.47 -10.44
CA PRO A 19 2.00 -19.00 -10.82
C PRO A 19 1.67 -17.57 -10.34
N THR A 20 2.30 -17.07 -9.27
CA THR A 20 1.91 -15.79 -8.66
C THR A 20 2.42 -14.58 -9.47
N LEU A 21 3.71 -14.58 -9.87
CA LEU A 21 4.25 -13.50 -10.72
C LEU A 21 3.75 -13.61 -12.16
N GLU A 22 3.65 -14.83 -12.69
CA GLU A 22 3.22 -15.09 -14.07
C GLU A 22 1.76 -14.68 -14.31
N LEU A 23 0.92 -14.62 -13.28
CA LEU A 23 -0.46 -14.17 -13.40
C LEU A 23 -0.64 -12.69 -13.04
N ILE A 24 0.01 -12.21 -11.97
CA ILE A 24 -0.22 -10.86 -11.45
C ILE A 24 0.37 -9.79 -12.37
N VAL A 25 1.61 -9.96 -12.86
CA VAL A 25 2.23 -8.95 -13.71
C VAL A 25 1.46 -8.77 -15.03
N PRO A 26 1.05 -9.85 -15.74
CA PRO A 26 0.20 -9.70 -16.92
C PRO A 26 -1.19 -9.16 -16.60
N ALA A 27 -1.79 -9.48 -15.44
CA ALA A 27 -3.08 -8.90 -15.03
C ALA A 27 -2.99 -7.39 -14.76
N MET A 28 -1.91 -6.93 -14.12
CA MET A 28 -1.63 -5.50 -13.90
C MET A 28 -1.45 -4.78 -15.25
N ILE A 29 -0.67 -5.36 -16.16
CA ILE A 29 -0.46 -4.80 -17.51
C ILE A 29 -1.77 -4.80 -18.31
N ALA A 30 -2.52 -5.90 -18.34
CA ALA A 30 -3.77 -5.99 -19.09
C ALA A 30 -4.85 -5.04 -18.54
N GLY A 31 -4.97 -4.94 -17.21
CA GLY A 31 -5.89 -4.02 -16.55
C GLY A 31 -5.58 -2.55 -16.87
N ASN A 32 -4.30 -2.16 -16.82
CA ASN A 32 -3.87 -0.79 -17.08
C ASN A 32 -3.76 -0.45 -18.58
N VAL A 33 -3.64 -1.43 -19.47
CA VAL A 33 -3.58 -1.16 -20.91
C VAL A 33 -4.98 -1.18 -21.55
N MET A 34 -5.85 -2.14 -21.19
CA MET A 34 -7.13 -2.31 -21.89
C MET A 34 -8.23 -1.33 -21.47
N ILE A 35 -8.42 -1.13 -20.17
CA ILE A 35 -9.49 -0.25 -19.66
C ILE A 35 -9.25 1.20 -20.06
N PRO A 36 -8.03 1.74 -19.97
CA PRO A 36 -7.75 3.12 -20.37
C PRO A 36 -7.66 3.34 -21.86
N ALA A 37 -7.15 2.39 -22.65
CA ALA A 37 -7.15 2.50 -24.11
C ALA A 37 -8.58 2.61 -24.67
N PHE A 38 -9.55 1.96 -24.03
CA PHE A 38 -10.97 2.11 -24.33
C PHE A 38 -11.49 3.53 -23.99
N LEU A 39 -11.12 4.07 -22.82
CA LEU A 39 -11.60 5.37 -22.32
C LEU A 39 -10.97 6.56 -23.06
N ILE A 40 -9.66 6.48 -23.37
CA ILE A 40 -8.93 7.52 -24.10
C ILE A 40 -9.42 7.59 -25.55
N ARG A 41 -9.65 6.46 -26.22
CA ARG A 41 -10.26 6.44 -27.56
C ARG A 41 -11.72 6.89 -27.56
N GLY A 42 -12.41 6.80 -26.42
CA GLY A 42 -13.79 7.27 -26.24
C GLY A 42 -13.93 8.76 -25.89
N GLY A 43 -12.83 9.50 -25.67
CA GLY A 43 -12.88 10.93 -25.31
C GLY A 43 -13.14 11.22 -23.84
N PHE A 44 -12.98 10.24 -22.94
CA PHE A 44 -13.31 10.33 -21.51
C PHE A 44 -12.08 10.52 -20.60
N GLN A 45 -11.16 11.42 -20.95
CA GLN A 45 -9.91 11.65 -20.19
C GLN A 45 -10.09 11.90 -18.68
N PRO A 46 -11.08 12.69 -18.20
CA PRO A 46 -11.33 12.85 -16.76
C PRO A 46 -11.72 11.55 -16.06
N TYR A 47 -12.46 10.67 -16.75
CA TYR A 47 -12.82 9.34 -16.24
C TYR A 47 -11.63 8.38 -16.21
N GLY A 48 -10.67 8.52 -17.13
CA GLY A 48 -9.42 7.77 -17.09
C GLY A 48 -8.61 8.05 -15.82
N LEU A 49 -8.51 9.33 -15.44
CA LEU A 49 -7.91 9.75 -14.15
C LEU A 49 -8.65 9.14 -12.96
N VAL A 50 -9.97 9.21 -12.94
CA VAL A 50 -10.78 8.66 -11.85
C VAL A 50 -10.63 7.14 -11.74
N LEU A 51 -10.59 6.42 -12.87
CA LEU A 51 -10.46 4.96 -12.85
C LEU A 51 -9.02 4.48 -12.55
N SER A 52 -8.02 5.29 -12.86
CA SER A 52 -6.62 5.05 -12.47
C SER A 52 -6.33 5.35 -10.99
N PHE A 53 -7.18 6.10 -10.29
CA PHE A 53 -6.90 6.53 -8.91
C PHE A 53 -8.05 6.30 -7.91
N ILE A 54 -9.17 5.68 -8.31
CA ILE A 54 -10.13 5.14 -7.34
C ILE A 54 -9.62 3.78 -6.85
N PRO A 55 -9.37 3.64 -5.53
CA PRO A 55 -9.06 2.35 -4.92
C PRO A 55 -10.19 1.36 -5.21
N MET A 56 -9.84 0.12 -5.59
CA MET A 56 -10.71 -0.96 -6.09
C MET A 56 -11.02 -0.97 -7.60
N ILE A 57 -10.79 0.12 -8.35
CA ILE A 57 -10.99 0.12 -9.81
C ILE A 57 -9.65 0.05 -10.56
N ASN A 58 -8.59 0.67 -10.02
CA ASN A 58 -7.25 0.43 -10.52
C ASN A 58 -6.82 -1.01 -10.19
N VAL A 59 -6.69 -1.82 -11.24
CA VAL A 59 -6.32 -3.24 -11.18
C VAL A 59 -4.92 -3.41 -10.60
N SER A 60 -4.00 -2.51 -10.93
CA SER A 60 -2.62 -2.54 -10.45
C SER A 60 -2.49 -2.20 -8.97
N GLU A 61 -3.19 -1.18 -8.49
CA GLU A 61 -3.26 -0.86 -7.06
C GLU A 61 -3.84 -2.03 -6.25
N THR A 62 -4.96 -2.58 -6.74
CA THR A 62 -5.63 -3.73 -6.11
C THR A 62 -4.73 -4.96 -6.08
N ALA A 63 -4.01 -5.23 -7.19
CA ALA A 63 -3.08 -6.34 -7.29
C ALA A 63 -1.87 -6.19 -6.36
N ALA A 64 -1.34 -4.96 -6.21
CA ALA A 64 -0.24 -4.68 -5.31
C ALA A 64 -0.63 -4.94 -3.84
N ILE A 65 -1.80 -4.45 -3.42
CA ILE A 65 -2.34 -4.70 -2.07
C ILE A 65 -2.61 -6.20 -1.86
N ALA A 66 -3.22 -6.88 -2.83
CA ALA A 66 -3.51 -8.30 -2.74
C ALA A 66 -2.23 -9.15 -2.63
N LEU A 67 -1.20 -8.82 -3.40
CA LEU A 67 0.11 -9.47 -3.35
C LEU A 67 0.79 -9.24 -2.00
N ALA A 68 0.72 -8.02 -1.46
CA ALA A 68 1.24 -7.71 -0.14
C ALA A 68 0.50 -8.48 0.96
N LEU A 69 -0.83 -8.43 1.00
CA LEU A 69 -1.66 -9.21 1.94
C LEU A 69 -1.31 -10.70 1.88
N ARG A 70 -1.21 -11.25 0.68
CA ARG A 70 -0.84 -12.64 0.46
C ARG A 70 0.52 -12.95 1.06
N ASN A 71 1.52 -12.13 0.77
CA ASN A 71 2.90 -12.35 1.23
C ASN A 71 3.02 -12.20 2.75
N VAL A 72 2.40 -11.17 3.33
CA VAL A 72 2.46 -10.88 4.76
C VAL A 72 1.67 -11.91 5.57
N ILE A 73 0.41 -12.14 5.24
CA ILE A 73 -0.47 -12.96 6.08
C ILE A 73 -0.27 -14.45 5.81
N PHE A 74 -0.31 -14.85 4.53
CA PHE A 74 -0.40 -16.25 4.13
C PHE A 74 0.95 -16.88 3.80
N VAL A 75 2.03 -16.12 3.88
CA VAL A 75 3.37 -16.72 3.83
C VAL A 75 4.15 -16.35 5.08
N THR A 76 4.26 -15.06 5.43
CA THR A 76 5.02 -14.66 6.63
C THR A 76 4.27 -15.05 7.90
N GLY A 77 2.97 -14.77 7.96
CA GLY A 77 2.10 -15.11 9.08
C GLY A 77 1.93 -16.62 9.28
N GLU A 78 1.88 -17.41 8.20
CA GLU A 78 1.78 -18.86 8.31
C GLU A 78 3.05 -19.48 8.92
N HIS A 79 4.24 -19.00 8.51
CA HIS A 79 5.50 -19.40 9.16
C HIS A 79 5.56 -19.05 10.64
N VAL A 80 5.07 -17.86 11.00
CA VAL A 80 4.99 -17.40 12.39
C VAL A 80 4.00 -18.24 13.20
N HIS A 81 2.83 -18.55 12.64
CA HIS A 81 1.81 -19.39 13.29
C HIS A 81 2.32 -20.83 13.51
N GLN A 82 2.93 -21.44 12.49
CA GLN A 82 3.34 -22.85 12.52
C GLN A 82 4.68 -23.10 13.25
N GLY A 83 5.35 -22.05 13.75
CA GLY A 83 6.67 -22.17 14.38
C GLY A 83 7.81 -22.52 13.40
N PHE A 84 7.54 -22.56 12.09
CA PHE A 84 8.55 -22.83 11.06
C PHE A 84 9.55 -21.69 10.87
N VAL A 85 9.35 -20.54 11.52
CA VAL A 85 10.42 -19.54 11.67
C VAL A 85 11.66 -20.18 12.32
N SER A 86 11.53 -21.26 13.09
CA SER A 86 12.67 -22.07 13.59
C SER A 86 13.60 -22.59 12.48
N SER A 87 13.07 -22.97 11.32
CA SER A 87 13.87 -23.38 10.16
C SER A 87 14.60 -22.22 9.47
N TYR A 88 14.08 -20.99 9.62
CA TYR A 88 14.74 -19.76 9.18
C TYR A 88 15.70 -19.20 10.24
N LEU A 89 15.49 -19.50 11.52
CA LEU A 89 16.37 -19.16 12.64
C LEU A 89 17.67 -19.99 12.66
N THR A 90 17.68 -21.15 11.99
CA THR A 90 18.92 -21.92 11.76
C THR A 90 19.75 -21.38 10.58
N MET A 91 19.20 -20.45 9.80
CA MET A 91 19.97 -19.80 8.74
C MET A 91 21.01 -18.84 9.35
N PRO A 92 22.21 -18.71 8.75
CA PRO A 92 23.31 -17.91 9.30
C PRO A 92 23.10 -16.40 9.04
N VAL A 93 21.96 -15.85 9.46
CA VAL A 93 21.55 -14.46 9.24
C VAL A 93 20.89 -13.91 10.51
N SER A 94 21.15 -12.64 10.83
CA SER A 94 20.55 -12.00 12.01
C SER A 94 19.03 -11.88 11.87
N ARG A 95 18.29 -11.95 12.99
CA ARG A 95 16.82 -11.75 13.00
C ARG A 95 16.40 -10.45 12.33
N THR A 96 17.16 -9.37 12.55
CA THR A 96 16.91 -8.07 11.92
C THR A 96 17.06 -8.13 10.40
N SER A 97 18.15 -8.74 9.92
CA SER A 97 18.40 -8.88 8.49
C SER A 97 17.33 -9.74 7.82
N PHE A 98 16.88 -10.81 8.47
CA PHE A 98 15.78 -11.63 7.97
C PHE A 98 14.47 -10.84 7.89
N PHE A 99 14.11 -10.10 8.94
CA PHE A 99 12.92 -9.25 8.94
C PHE A 99 12.95 -8.19 7.82
N LEU A 100 14.10 -7.56 7.59
CA LEU A 100 14.25 -6.60 6.51
C LEU A 100 14.13 -7.28 5.13
N MET A 101 14.67 -8.49 4.97
CA MET A 101 14.51 -9.27 3.73
C MET A 101 13.06 -9.65 3.46
N THR A 102 12.31 -10.06 4.49
CA THR A 102 10.88 -10.36 4.36
C THR A 102 10.09 -9.09 4.07
N MET A 103 10.36 -7.98 4.76
CA MET A 103 9.70 -6.70 4.49
C MET A 103 9.95 -6.21 3.06
N VAL A 104 11.19 -6.30 2.57
CA VAL A 104 11.52 -5.94 1.19
C VAL A 104 10.74 -6.83 0.22
N SER A 105 10.68 -8.13 0.47
CA SER A 105 10.00 -9.08 -0.40
C SER A 105 8.48 -8.93 -0.38
N ASP A 106 7.89 -8.68 0.79
CA ASP A 106 6.45 -8.68 1.00
C ASP A 106 5.82 -7.34 0.66
N VAL A 107 6.53 -6.23 0.88
CA VAL A 107 5.96 -4.86 0.80
C VAL A 107 6.63 -4.03 -0.29
N VAL A 108 7.97 -3.96 -0.27
CA VAL A 108 8.72 -3.02 -1.13
C VAL A 108 8.70 -3.46 -2.58
N ILE A 109 8.89 -4.76 -2.87
CA ILE A 109 8.86 -5.28 -4.24
C ILE A 109 7.48 -5.08 -4.89
N PRO A 110 6.34 -5.44 -4.26
CA PRO A 110 5.03 -5.17 -4.86
C PRO A 110 4.77 -3.68 -5.12
N LEU A 111 5.15 -2.80 -4.18
CA LEU A 111 5.05 -1.35 -4.38
C LEU A 111 5.89 -0.87 -5.56
N PHE A 112 7.13 -1.35 -5.67
CA PHE A 112 8.03 -0.99 -6.77
C PHE A 112 7.47 -1.45 -8.13
N ILE A 113 6.94 -2.68 -8.20
CA ILE A 113 6.30 -3.21 -9.41
C ILE A 113 5.10 -2.34 -9.80
N PHE A 114 4.24 -1.99 -8.83
CA PHE A 114 3.13 -1.08 -9.05
C PHE A 114 3.59 0.28 -9.59
N LEU A 115 4.52 0.95 -8.90
CA LEU A 115 5.00 2.26 -9.29
C LEU A 115 5.61 2.25 -10.70
N ALA A 116 6.38 1.21 -11.03
CA ALA A 116 6.96 1.07 -12.36
C ALA A 116 5.87 0.91 -13.44
N ILE A 117 4.91 0.00 -13.23
CA ILE A 117 3.83 -0.26 -14.20
C ILE A 117 2.93 0.97 -14.35
N GLU A 118 2.52 1.58 -13.24
CA GLU A 118 1.61 2.72 -13.23
C GLU A 118 2.27 3.96 -13.85
N THR A 119 3.55 4.22 -13.56
CA THR A 119 4.26 5.36 -14.16
C THR A 119 4.38 5.21 -15.68
N VAL A 120 4.77 4.03 -16.16
CA VAL A 120 4.84 3.73 -17.60
C VAL A 120 3.47 3.88 -18.25
N TYR A 121 2.42 3.42 -17.58
CA TYR A 121 1.05 3.57 -18.06
C TYR A 121 0.65 5.05 -18.18
N LEU A 122 0.86 5.86 -17.13
CA LEU A 122 0.51 7.28 -17.13
C LEU A 122 1.26 8.06 -18.23
N GLU A 123 2.51 7.70 -18.48
CA GLU A 123 3.33 8.28 -19.56
C GLU A 123 2.77 7.90 -20.94
N LEU A 124 2.50 6.62 -21.19
CA LEU A 124 1.94 6.14 -22.46
C LEU A 124 0.54 6.70 -22.74
N ALA A 125 -0.25 6.92 -21.70
CA ALA A 125 -1.57 7.53 -21.78
C ALA A 125 -1.53 9.06 -21.94
N GLY A 126 -0.36 9.69 -21.84
CA GLY A 126 -0.20 11.15 -21.95
C GLY A 126 -0.86 11.93 -20.80
N ILE A 127 -1.07 11.27 -19.65
CA ILE A 127 -1.72 11.84 -18.46
C ILE A 127 -0.77 11.97 -17.27
N LEU A 128 0.53 11.69 -17.47
CA LEU A 128 1.57 11.95 -16.47
C LEU A 128 1.75 13.47 -16.29
N ASN A 129 1.24 13.98 -15.18
CA ASN A 129 1.28 15.39 -14.80
C ASN A 129 1.50 15.52 -13.28
N PRO A 130 1.68 16.74 -12.73
CA PRO A 130 1.91 16.91 -11.29
C PRO A 130 0.81 16.30 -10.41
N TYR A 131 -0.44 16.30 -10.87
CA TYR A 131 -1.56 15.72 -10.12
C TYR A 131 -1.48 14.19 -10.07
N SER A 132 -1.24 13.52 -11.20
CA SER A 132 -1.08 12.05 -11.23
C SER A 132 0.14 11.61 -10.40
N SER A 133 1.21 12.40 -10.40
CA SER A 133 2.39 12.15 -9.55
C SER A 133 2.07 12.28 -8.06
N SER A 134 1.27 13.27 -7.66
CA SER A 134 0.78 13.41 -6.28
C SER A 134 -0.06 12.20 -5.86
N MET A 135 -0.89 11.66 -6.76
CA MET A 135 -1.68 10.46 -6.48
C MET A 135 -0.82 9.21 -6.26
N LEU A 136 0.27 9.03 -7.01
CA LEU A 136 1.23 7.94 -6.77
C LEU A 136 1.87 8.04 -5.37
N ILE A 137 2.14 9.27 -4.91
CA ILE A 137 2.71 9.53 -3.58
C ILE A 137 1.67 9.21 -2.49
N ILE A 138 0.43 9.68 -2.66
CA ILE A 138 -0.68 9.40 -1.75
C ILE A 138 -0.89 7.88 -1.61
N PHE A 139 -0.96 7.17 -2.73
CA PHE A 139 -1.09 5.72 -2.73
C PHE A 139 0.09 5.06 -2.01
N SER A 140 1.33 5.46 -2.31
CA SER A 140 2.53 4.86 -1.71
C SER A 140 2.56 5.03 -0.19
N ALA A 141 2.19 6.20 0.31
CA ALA A 141 2.11 6.47 1.74
C ALA A 141 1.02 5.62 2.42
N GLY A 142 -0.20 5.62 1.88
CA GLY A 142 -1.31 4.83 2.39
C GLY A 142 -1.05 3.32 2.32
N TYR A 143 -0.37 2.85 1.27
CA TYR A 143 0.06 1.45 1.11
C TYR A 143 1.06 1.03 2.20
N LEU A 144 2.07 1.86 2.48
CA LEU A 144 3.06 1.58 3.54
C LEU A 144 2.41 1.61 4.93
N PHE A 145 1.51 2.56 5.19
CA PHE A 145 0.72 2.58 6.41
C PHE A 145 -0.13 1.29 6.56
N SER A 146 -0.91 0.97 5.52
CA SER A 146 -1.84 -0.17 5.54
C SER A 146 -1.12 -1.50 5.71
N THR A 147 -0.04 -1.71 4.97
CA THR A 147 0.77 -2.93 5.10
C THR A 147 1.53 -2.97 6.43
N GLY A 148 1.87 -1.82 7.03
CA GLY A 148 2.36 -1.73 8.41
C GLY A 148 1.34 -2.24 9.43
N VAL A 149 0.07 -1.84 9.31
CA VAL A 149 -1.02 -2.34 10.16
C VAL A 149 -1.17 -3.86 10.01
N ILE A 150 -1.21 -4.34 8.77
CA ILE A 150 -1.32 -5.77 8.47
C ILE A 150 -0.15 -6.55 9.08
N TYR A 151 1.08 -6.06 8.91
CA TYR A 151 2.29 -6.66 9.52
C TYR A 151 2.14 -6.79 11.03
N LEU A 152 1.82 -5.69 11.72
CA LEU A 152 1.68 -5.69 13.16
C LEU A 152 0.61 -6.70 13.63
N THR A 153 -0.58 -6.66 13.01
CA THR A 153 -1.65 -7.61 13.37
C THR A 153 -1.26 -9.06 13.11
N THR A 154 -0.51 -9.32 12.05
CA THR A 154 -0.05 -10.67 11.67
C THR A 154 0.89 -11.25 12.73
N PHE A 155 1.85 -10.45 13.20
CA PHE A 155 2.78 -10.89 14.23
C PHE A 155 2.14 -10.98 15.62
N LEU A 156 1.19 -10.10 15.96
CA LEU A 156 0.51 -10.12 17.26
C LEU A 156 -0.46 -11.29 17.40
N LEU A 157 -1.31 -11.51 16.39
CA LEU A 157 -2.38 -12.51 16.46
C LEU A 157 -1.90 -13.92 16.13
N LYS A 158 -0.77 -14.03 15.41
CA LYS A 158 -0.17 -15.29 14.97
C LYS A 158 -1.19 -16.23 14.33
N SER A 159 -2.18 -15.70 13.61
CA SER A 159 -3.25 -16.47 12.96
C SER A 159 -3.65 -15.80 11.65
N PRO A 160 -3.53 -16.47 10.50
CA PRO A 160 -3.87 -15.87 9.21
C PRO A 160 -5.32 -15.33 9.18
N GLY A 161 -6.29 -16.13 9.63
CA GLY A 161 -7.70 -15.73 9.63
C GLY A 161 -7.99 -14.53 10.53
N ALA A 162 -7.45 -14.53 11.76
CA ALA A 162 -7.62 -13.40 12.68
C ALA A 162 -6.93 -12.13 12.13
N SER A 163 -5.77 -12.29 11.50
CA SER A 163 -5.00 -11.18 10.91
C SER A 163 -5.75 -10.53 9.76
N VAL A 164 -6.36 -11.31 8.85
CA VAL A 164 -7.21 -10.77 7.79
C VAL A 164 -8.38 -9.97 8.39
N LEU A 165 -9.14 -10.58 9.30
CA LEU A 165 -10.34 -9.94 9.86
C LEU A 165 -10.00 -8.65 10.61
N THR A 166 -9.00 -8.69 11.49
CA THR A 166 -8.62 -7.53 12.30
C THR A 166 -8.00 -6.42 11.45
N SER A 167 -7.08 -6.73 10.53
CA SER A 167 -6.47 -5.71 9.67
C SER A 167 -7.50 -5.07 8.74
N MET A 168 -8.37 -5.86 8.10
CA MET A 168 -9.43 -5.33 7.26
C MET A 168 -10.42 -4.47 8.04
N PHE A 169 -10.80 -4.90 9.24
CA PHE A 169 -11.70 -4.11 10.08
C PHE A 169 -11.06 -2.78 10.50
N LEU A 170 -9.81 -2.79 10.98
CA LEU A 170 -9.11 -1.58 11.41
C LEU A 170 -8.92 -0.60 10.25
N LEU A 171 -8.42 -1.07 9.11
CA LEU A 171 -8.21 -0.23 7.93
C LEU A 171 -9.54 0.31 7.39
N SER A 172 -10.60 -0.50 7.36
CA SER A 172 -11.93 -0.03 6.95
C SER A 172 -12.48 1.02 7.90
N ALA A 173 -12.33 0.83 9.21
CA ALA A 173 -12.80 1.79 10.20
C ALA A 173 -12.07 3.13 10.08
N ILE A 174 -10.75 3.10 9.87
CA ILE A 174 -9.92 4.29 9.67
C ILE A 174 -10.31 4.98 8.35
N PHE A 175 -10.37 4.24 7.24
CA PHE A 175 -10.59 4.82 5.92
C PHE A 175 -12.01 5.35 5.71
N VAL A 176 -13.03 4.58 6.15
CA VAL A 176 -14.43 4.97 6.03
C VAL A 176 -14.78 6.04 7.06
N GLY A 177 -14.43 5.83 8.33
CA GLY A 177 -14.70 6.79 9.39
C GLY A 177 -13.97 8.12 9.15
N GLY A 178 -12.73 8.03 8.70
CA GLY A 178 -11.92 9.14 8.25
C GLY A 178 -12.51 9.91 7.08
N GLY A 179 -12.89 9.20 6.00
CA GLY A 179 -13.49 9.81 4.82
C GLY A 179 -14.82 10.53 5.12
N VAL A 180 -15.66 9.96 6.00
CA VAL A 180 -16.88 10.63 6.49
C VAL A 180 -16.53 11.91 7.25
N GLY A 181 -15.50 11.87 8.10
CA GLY A 181 -14.99 13.04 8.83
C GLY A 181 -14.48 14.14 7.89
N GLU A 182 -13.61 13.79 6.93
CA GLU A 182 -13.05 14.73 5.95
C GLU A 182 -14.16 15.38 5.12
N PHE A 183 -15.11 14.59 4.62
CA PHE A 183 -16.26 15.11 3.89
C PHE A 183 -17.10 16.07 4.73
N GLY A 184 -17.35 15.75 6.00
CA GLY A 184 -18.05 16.63 6.94
C GLY A 184 -17.34 17.98 7.15
N LEU A 185 -16.01 17.98 7.25
CA LEU A 185 -15.21 19.21 7.38
C LEU A 185 -15.24 20.05 6.09
N LEU A 186 -15.18 19.41 4.92
CA LEU A 186 -15.27 20.10 3.63
C LEU A 186 -16.63 20.79 3.44
N VAL A 187 -17.73 20.11 3.79
CA VAL A 187 -19.09 20.64 3.67
C VAL A 187 -19.34 21.78 4.66
N SER A 188 -18.87 21.64 5.90
CA SER A 188 -18.97 22.68 6.94
C SER A 188 -18.00 23.85 6.73
N LYS A 189 -17.12 23.77 5.72
CA LYS A 189 -16.05 24.74 5.42
C LYS A 189 -15.06 24.95 6.59
N ASN A 190 -14.93 23.95 7.46
CA ASN A 190 -14.02 24.02 8.59
C ASN A 190 -12.65 23.43 8.20
N LEU A 191 -11.88 24.21 7.44
CA LEU A 191 -10.64 23.77 6.80
C LEU A 191 -9.46 23.65 7.77
N ASP A 192 -9.49 24.34 8.90
CA ASP A 192 -8.39 24.36 9.87
C ASP A 192 -8.17 22.99 10.52
N PHE A 193 -9.23 22.18 10.63
CA PHE A 193 -9.18 20.84 11.21
C PHE A 193 -8.92 19.74 10.17
N LEU A 194 -9.06 20.04 8.87
CA LEU A 194 -8.89 19.06 7.80
C LEU A 194 -7.50 18.40 7.80
N PRO A 195 -6.38 19.13 8.01
CA PRO A 195 -5.06 18.52 8.07
C PRO A 195 -4.91 17.46 9.18
N LEU A 196 -5.63 17.58 10.30
CA LEU A 196 -5.49 16.66 11.44
C LEU A 196 -6.05 15.27 11.17
N ILE A 197 -7.03 15.17 10.27
CA ILE A 197 -7.67 13.90 9.91
C ILE A 197 -7.39 13.45 8.48
N SER A 198 -6.73 14.30 7.67
CA SER A 198 -6.39 14.05 6.26
C SER A 198 -5.58 12.78 5.98
N TRP A 199 -4.90 12.23 6.99
CA TRP A 199 -4.17 10.95 6.89
C TRP A 199 -5.11 9.75 6.84
N THR A 200 -6.36 9.90 7.29
CA THR A 200 -7.30 8.79 7.34
C THR A 200 -7.86 8.44 5.97
N ASN A 201 -8.07 9.42 5.09
CA ASN A 201 -8.48 9.21 3.70
C ASN A 201 -8.05 10.37 2.78
N PRO A 202 -6.75 10.49 2.45
CA PRO A 202 -6.21 11.61 1.66
C PRO A 202 -6.83 11.73 0.26
N TYR A 203 -7.46 10.66 -0.26
CA TYR A 203 -8.19 10.71 -1.54
C TYR A 203 -9.37 11.66 -1.51
N VAL A 204 -10.08 11.81 -0.37
CA VAL A 204 -11.22 12.72 -0.26
C VAL A 204 -10.76 14.17 -0.46
N THR A 205 -9.67 14.54 0.22
CA THR A 205 -9.04 15.86 0.09
C THR A 205 -8.50 16.08 -1.35
N ALA A 206 -7.88 15.07 -1.96
CA ALA A 206 -7.37 15.16 -3.33
C ALA A 206 -8.47 15.33 -4.40
N VAL A 207 -9.60 14.65 -4.23
CA VAL A 207 -10.77 14.80 -5.11
C VAL A 207 -11.37 16.20 -4.93
N ALA A 208 -11.51 16.68 -3.69
CA ALA A 208 -12.03 18.02 -3.42
C ALA A 208 -11.20 19.13 -4.07
N GLU A 209 -9.87 18.99 -4.09
CA GLU A 209 -8.96 19.94 -4.74
C GLU A 209 -9.20 20.03 -6.25
N THR A 210 -9.46 18.92 -6.92
CA THR A 210 -9.73 18.92 -8.37
C THR A 210 -11.07 19.52 -8.76
N LEU A 211 -12.10 19.29 -7.95
CA LEU A 211 -13.46 19.71 -8.28
C LEU A 211 -13.70 21.18 -7.94
N LEU A 212 -13.01 21.72 -6.93
CA LEU A 212 -13.26 23.07 -6.40
C LEU A 212 -11.97 23.86 -6.14
N PRO A 213 -11.05 23.98 -7.13
CA PRO A 213 -9.73 24.57 -6.92
C PRO A 213 -9.76 26.04 -6.49
N SER A 214 -10.72 26.82 -6.99
CA SER A 214 -10.89 28.24 -6.64
C SER A 214 -11.42 28.48 -5.23
N ARG A 215 -12.03 27.46 -4.60
CA ARG A 215 -12.74 27.59 -3.33
C ARG A 215 -11.85 27.30 -2.11
N TYR A 216 -10.71 26.64 -2.32
CA TYR A 216 -9.90 26.04 -1.26
C TYR A 216 -8.38 26.20 -1.48
N LEU A 217 -8.00 27.15 -2.33
CA LEU A 217 -6.63 27.40 -2.80
C LEU A 217 -5.61 27.43 -1.64
N GLY A 218 -4.67 26.47 -1.65
CA GLY A 218 -3.56 26.37 -0.69
C GLY A 218 -3.85 25.58 0.58
N ALA A 219 -5.09 25.59 1.10
CA ALA A 219 -5.44 24.86 2.33
C ALA A 219 -5.50 23.34 2.13
N LEU A 220 -6.01 22.90 0.98
CA LEU A 220 -6.08 21.46 0.62
C LEU A 220 -4.70 20.86 0.36
N ALA A 221 -3.80 21.63 -0.28
CA ALA A 221 -2.43 21.19 -0.52
C ALA A 221 -1.68 20.94 0.79
N ASN A 222 -1.84 21.83 1.79
CA ASN A 222 -1.25 21.62 3.11
C ASN A 222 -1.82 20.38 3.81
N ALA A 223 -3.16 20.21 3.78
CA ALA A 223 -3.82 19.03 4.33
C ALA A 223 -3.31 17.74 3.68
N LEU A 224 -3.19 17.69 2.34
CA LEU A 224 -2.65 16.54 1.62
C LEU A 224 -1.20 16.22 2.02
N THR A 225 -0.33 17.23 2.07
CA THR A 225 1.07 17.00 2.45
C THR A 225 1.22 16.50 3.87
N LEU A 226 0.42 17.03 4.81
CA LEU A 226 0.42 16.58 6.21
C LEU A 226 -0.18 15.18 6.34
N GLY A 227 -1.27 14.87 5.64
CA GLY A 227 -1.87 13.55 5.62
C GLY A 227 -0.88 12.47 5.16
N VAL A 228 -0.22 12.70 4.02
CA VAL A 228 0.83 11.83 3.47
C VAL A 228 1.99 11.68 4.45
N LEU A 229 2.43 12.76 5.08
CA LEU A 229 3.52 12.72 6.05
C LEU A 229 3.16 11.89 7.29
N ILE A 230 1.95 12.06 7.82
CA ILE A 230 1.45 11.31 8.97
C ILE A 230 1.36 9.81 8.63
N ASP A 231 0.84 9.44 7.45
CA ASP A 231 0.79 8.05 6.99
C ASP A 231 2.19 7.41 6.95
N LEU A 232 3.17 8.12 6.39
CA LEU A 232 4.56 7.65 6.35
C LEU A 232 5.16 7.48 7.75
N ILE A 233 4.92 8.43 8.65
CA ILE A 233 5.40 8.36 10.05
C ILE A 233 4.75 7.17 10.77
N LEU A 234 3.42 7.03 10.69
CA LEU A 234 2.69 5.95 11.32
C LEU A 234 3.10 4.59 10.74
N GLY A 235 3.21 4.47 9.42
CA GLY A 235 3.71 3.26 8.75
C GLY A 235 5.11 2.87 9.23
N ALA A 236 6.05 3.82 9.26
CA ALA A 236 7.40 3.59 9.76
C ALA A 236 7.39 3.13 11.23
N LEU A 237 6.60 3.78 12.09
CA LEU A 237 6.44 3.38 13.49
C LEU A 237 5.90 1.96 13.62
N LEU A 238 4.88 1.58 12.84
CA LEU A 238 4.31 0.24 12.84
C LEU A 238 5.34 -0.83 12.46
N TYR A 239 6.17 -0.58 11.44
CA TYR A 239 7.26 -1.52 11.09
C TYR A 239 8.32 -1.61 12.18
N VAL A 240 8.70 -0.49 12.81
CA VAL A 240 9.66 -0.48 13.93
C VAL A 240 9.11 -1.27 15.12
N ILE A 241 7.86 -1.04 15.51
CA ILE A 241 7.18 -1.79 16.59
C ILE A 241 7.16 -3.28 16.23
N THR A 242 6.81 -3.63 15.00
CA THR A 242 6.77 -5.02 14.55
C THR A 242 8.14 -5.68 14.58
N LEU A 243 9.20 -4.98 14.17
CA LEU A 243 10.58 -5.46 14.27
C LEU A 243 11.01 -5.70 15.73
N LEU A 244 10.68 -4.77 16.64
CA LEU A 244 10.98 -4.90 18.06
C LEU A 244 10.25 -6.10 18.67
N TYR A 245 8.99 -6.31 18.28
CA TYR A 245 8.22 -7.48 18.67
C TYR A 245 8.87 -8.76 18.13
N PHE A 246 9.15 -8.82 16.82
CA PHE A 246 9.79 -9.97 16.17
C PHE A 246 11.11 -10.38 16.82
N ARG A 247 11.94 -9.41 17.23
CA ARG A 247 13.21 -9.71 17.92
C ARG A 247 13.00 -10.43 19.25
N ARG A 248 11.95 -10.08 19.99
CA ARG A 248 11.62 -10.60 21.32
C ARG A 248 10.75 -11.86 21.29
N MET A 249 10.28 -12.28 20.12
CA MET A 249 9.53 -13.51 20.02
C MET A 249 10.43 -14.68 20.38
N ASP A 250 10.06 -15.38 21.44
CA ASP A 250 10.48 -16.75 21.69
C ASP A 250 9.77 -17.61 20.63
N LEU A 251 10.55 -18.06 19.66
CA LEU A 251 10.14 -18.87 18.52
C LEU A 251 10.84 -20.22 18.61
#